data_AF-A0A6N7ISC9-F1
#
_entry.id   AF-A0A6N7ISC9-F1
#
_cell.length_a   1.000
_cell.length_b   1.000
_cell.length_c   1.000
_cell.angle_alpha   90.00
_cell.angle_beta   90.00
_cell.angle_gamma   90.00
#
_symmetry.space_group_name_H-M   'P 1'
#
loop_
_entity.id
_entity.type
_entity.pdbx_description
1 polymer ?
#
loop_
_entity_poly.entity_id
_entity_poly.type
_entity_poly.pdbx_seq_one_letter_code
_entity_poly.pdbx_strand_id
1 'polypeptide(L)' 'MVKMLRDGASYNHREVVDLLVEFSSFKDRVQKKFKELARELDGKNNEHELWVNLYLISTDYAEEQNIRKQKQETMQKVS' A
#
# COMPACT_ATOMS: atom_id res chain seq x y z
N MET A 1 1.03 -11.81 -6.46
CA MET A 1 -0.11 -10.90 -6.69
C MET A 1 -1.06 -11.16 -5.53
N VAL A 2 -1.19 -10.22 -4.59
CA VAL A 2 -2.06 -10.40 -3.41
C VAL A 2 -3.48 -10.66 -3.91
N LYS A 3 -4.09 -11.77 -3.50
CA LYS A 3 -5.52 -11.99 -3.68
C LYS A 3 -6.22 -10.94 -2.81
N MET A 4 -6.70 -9.87 -3.42
CA MET A 4 -7.51 -8.89 -2.71
C MET A 4 -8.78 -9.60 -2.22
N LEU A 5 -9.05 -9.48 -0.92
CA LEU A 5 -10.35 -9.90 -0.39
C LEU A 5 -11.41 -9.02 -1.04
N ARG A 6 -12.44 -9.66 -1.58
CA ARG A 6 -13.58 -9.06 -2.23
C ARG A 6 -14.73 -9.10 -1.23
N ASP A 7 -15.36 -7.96 -1.01
CA ASP A 7 -16.53 -7.89 -0.15
C ASP A 7 -17.60 -8.88 -0.62
N GLY A 8 -18.21 -9.60 0.33
CA GLY A 8 -19.24 -10.61 0.08
C GLY A 8 -18.74 -12.00 -0.31
N ALA A 9 -17.43 -12.22 -0.47
CA ALA A 9 -16.87 -13.55 -0.72
C ALA A 9 -16.59 -14.31 0.60
N SER A 10 -16.87 -15.61 0.62
CA SER A 10 -16.49 -16.48 1.74
C SER A 10 -15.07 -17.00 1.54
N TYR A 11 -14.22 -16.82 2.55
CA TYR A 11 -12.83 -17.27 2.56
C TYR A 11 -12.66 -18.39 3.58
N ASN A 12 -11.85 -19.39 3.24
CA ASN A 12 -11.51 -20.40 4.24
C ASN A 12 -10.48 -19.85 5.25
N HIS A 13 -10.40 -20.47 6.43
CA HIS A 13 -9.52 -20.01 7.51
C HIS A 13 -8.06 -19.88 7.07
N ARG A 14 -7.58 -20.80 6.22
CA ARG A 14 -6.20 -20.81 5.72
C ARG A 14 -5.90 -19.61 4.84
N GLU A 15 -6.81 -19.27 3.92
CA GLU A 15 -6.67 -18.09 3.05
C GLU A 15 -6.60 -16.78 3.84
N VAL A 16 -7.38 -16.68 4.92
CA VAL A 16 -7.35 -15.52 5.82
C VAL A 16 -6.02 -15.45 6.56
N VAL A 17 -5.54 -16.57 7.11
CA VAL A 17 -4.26 -16.62 7.84
C VAL A 17 -3.08 -16.29 6.92
N ASP A 18 -3.02 -16.86 5.72
CA ASP A 18 -1.95 -16.61 4.76
C ASP A 18 -1.88 -15.12 4.38
N LEU A 19 -3.03 -14.48 4.17
CA LEU A 19 -3.10 -13.03 3.90
C LEU A 19 -2.60 -12.20 5.08
N LEU A 20 -2.98 -12.56 6.31
CA LEU A 20 -2.56 -11.82 7.50
C LEU A 20 -1.05 -11.95 7.74
N VAL A 21 -0.48 -13.13 7.49
CA VAL A 21 0.98 -13.36 7.56
C VAL A 21 1.71 -12.52 6.51
N GLU A 22 1.22 -12.52 5.27
CA GLU A 22 1.80 -11.71 4.19
C GLU A 22 1.72 -10.21 4.53
N PHE A 23 0.56 -9.74 5.01
CA PHE A 23 0.37 -8.36 5.44
C PHE A 23 1.30 -7.97 6.59
N SER A 24 1.45 -8.81 7.61
CA SER A 24 2.36 -8.58 8.73
C SER A 24 3.81 -8.45 8.23
N SER A 25 4.25 -9.37 7.38
CA SER A 25 5.61 -9.33 6.81
C SER A 25 5.84 -8.09 5.95
N PHE A 26 4.83 -7.64 5.21
CA PHE A 26 4.88 -6.41 4.43
C PHE A 26 5.01 -5.20 5.34
N LYS A 27 4.16 -5.10 6.38
CA LYS A 27 4.21 -4.03 7.39
C LYS A 27 5.59 -3.92 8.01
N ASP A 28 6.18 -5.03 8.42
CA ASP A 28 7.52 -5.05 9.05
C ASP A 28 8.61 -4.56 8.09
N ARG A 29 8.56 -4.98 6.82
CA ARG A 29 9.50 -4.52 5.78
C ARG A 29 9.37 -3.02 5.51
N VAL A 30 8.13 -2.53 5.38
CA VAL A 30 7.87 -1.10 5.17
C VAL A 30 8.38 -0.30 6.37
N GLN A 31 8.04 -0.72 7.59
CA GLN A 31 8.47 -0.03 8.80
C GLN A 31 10.00 -0.01 8.94
N LYS A 32 10.68 -1.12 8.61
CA LYS A 32 12.15 -1.18 8.62
C LYS A 32 12.76 -0.20 7.63
N LYS A 33 12.32 -0.22 6.37
CA LYS A 33 12.82 0.69 5.33
C LYS A 33 12.58 2.15 5.67
N PHE A 34 11.40 2.47 6.23
CA PHE A 34 11.07 3.85 6.61
C PHE A 34 11.93 4.33 7.77
N LYS A 35 12.21 3.47 8.75
CA LYS A 35 13.13 3.79 9.86
C LYS A 35 14.57 3.98 9.38
N GLU A 36 15.02 3.18 8.42
CA GLU A 36 16.35 3.34 7.82
C GLU A 36 16.45 4.66 7.05
N LEU A 37 15.48 4.93 6.17
CA LEU A 37 15.41 6.19 5.42
C LEU A 37 15.35 7.40 6.36
N ALA A 38 14.52 7.36 7.41
CA ALA A 38 14.43 8.46 8.37
C ALA A 38 15.77 8.75 9.05
N ARG A 39 16.54 7.72 9.43
CA ARG A 39 17.89 7.93 9.98
C ARG A 39 18.87 8.50 8.95
N GLU A 40 18.74 8.11 7.69
CA GLU A 40 19.59 8.65 6.63
C GLU A 40 19.28 10.12 6.33
N LEU A 41 18.05 10.56 6.58
CA LEU A 41 17.61 11.94 6.33
C LEU A 41 17.82 12.86 7.53
N ASP A 42 17.86 12.31 8.74
CA ASP A 42 18.04 13.07 9.99
C ASP A 42 19.26 14.01 9.92
N GLY A 43 18.99 15.31 10.12
CA GLY A 43 20.01 16.35 10.15
C GLY A 43 20.53 16.79 8.77
N LYS A 44 19.95 16.30 7.66
CA LYS A 44 20.27 16.79 6.32
C LYS A 44 19.48 18.05 5.98
N ASN A 45 20.13 18.99 5.31
CA ASN A 45 19.53 20.28 4.92
C ASN A 45 18.27 20.15 4.03
N ASN A 46 18.09 19.02 3.35
CA ASN A 46 16.97 18.73 2.45
C ASN A 46 15.98 17.69 2.98
N GLU A 47 16.07 17.34 4.27
CA GLU A 47 15.18 16.35 4.90
C GLU A 47 13.70 16.67 4.67
N HIS A 48 13.29 17.90 4.98
CA HIS A 48 11.91 18.36 4.82
C HIS A 48 11.44 18.24 3.36
N GLU A 49 12.26 18.66 2.40
CA GLU A 49 11.93 18.60 0.97
C GLU A 49 11.76 17.14 0.50
N LEU A 50 12.62 16.23 0.96
CA LEU A 50 12.53 14.82 0.64
C LEU A 50 11.27 14.17 1.21
N TRP A 51 10.88 14.50 2.44
CA TRP A 51 9.64 14.01 3.03
C TRP A 51 8.39 14.54 2.32
N VAL A 52 8.38 15.83 1.96
CA VAL A 52 7.29 16.43 1.18
C VAL A 52 7.15 15.72 -0.17
N ASN A 53 8.26 15.56 -0.90
CA ASN A 53 8.24 14.89 -2.19
C ASN A 53 7.78 13.43 -2.09
N LEU A 54 8.22 12.69 -1.06
CA LEU A 54 7.76 11.32 -0.82
C LEU A 54 6.25 11.27 -0.56
N TYR A 55 5.73 12.20 0.23
CA TYR A 55 4.30 12.29 0.52
C TYR A 55 3.48 12.57 -0.74
N LEU A 56 3.91 13.52 -1.58
CA LEU A 56 3.22 13.87 -2.83
C LEU A 56 3.17 12.67 -3.78
N ILE A 57 4.31 12.03 -4.06
CA ILE A 57 4.37 10.86 -4.95
C ILE A 57 3.54 9.69 -4.41
N SER A 58 3.58 9.46 -3.09
CA SER A 58 2.78 8.39 -2.47
C SER A 58 1.28 8.67 -2.58
N THR A 59 0.87 9.94 -2.47
CA THR A 59 -0.52 10.37 -2.61
C THR A 59 -1.00 10.20 -4.05
N ASP A 60 -0.22 10.68 -5.02
CA ASP A 60 -0.50 10.53 -6.45
C ASP A 60 -0.66 9.05 -6.81
N TYR A 61 0.27 8.20 -6.36
CA TYR A 61 0.19 6.76 -6.59
C TYR A 61 -1.07 6.13 -5.99
N ALA A 62 -1.43 6.50 -4.74
CA ALA A 62 -2.62 5.98 -4.08
C ALA A 62 -3.91 6.40 -4.83
N GLU A 63 -3.96 7.65 -5.29
CA GLU A 63 -5.08 8.16 -6.08
C GLU A 63 -5.21 7.44 -7.43
N GLU A 64 -4.09 7.23 -8.15
CA GLU A 64 -4.09 6.43 -9.37
C GLU A 64 -4.61 5.00 -9.15
N GLN A 65 -4.19 4.34 -8.05
CA GLN A 65 -4.68 3.00 -7.72
C GLN A 65 -6.19 3.00 -7.45
N ASN A 66 -6.71 4.04 -6.77
CA ASN A 66 -8.14 4.17 -6.54
C ASN A 66 -8.92 4.40 -7.84
N ILE A 67 -8.43 5.26 -8.74
CA ILE A 67 -9.06 5.48 -10.05
C ILE A 67 -9.09 4.18 -10.86
N ARG A 68 -7.98 3.42 -10.86
CA ARG A 68 -7.92 2.11 -11.54
C ARG A 68 -8.94 1.12 -10.98
N LYS A 69 -9.10 1.06 -9.65
CA LYS A 69 -10.12 0.23 -8.99
C LYS A 69 -11.54 0.64 -9.40
N GLN A 70 -11.86 1.93 -9.34
CA GLN A 70 -13.19 2.44 -9.73
C GLN A 70 -13.53 2.12 -11.19
N LYS A 71 -12.55 2.23 -12.11
CA LYS A 71 -12.74 1.87 -13.52
C LYS A 71 -13.04 0.37 -13.69
N GLN A 72 -12.31 -0.51 -12.98
CA GLN A 72 -12.58 -1.95 -12.99
C GLN A 72 -13.97 -2.30 -12.44
N GLU A 73 -14.37 -1.67 -11.33
CA GLU A 73 -15.70 -1.86 -10.76
C GLU A 73 -16.82 -1.38 -11.68
N THR A 74 -16.60 -0.28 -12.41
CA THR A 74 -17.57 0.26 -13.36
C THR A 74 -17.75 -0.67 -14.56
N MET A 75 -16.65 -1.20 -15.13
CA MET A 75 -16.73 -2.18 -16.23
C MET A 75 -17.45 -3.47 -15.81
N GLN A 76 -17.25 -3.95 -14.58
CA GLN A 76 -17.91 -5.17 -14.09
C GLN A 76 -19.41 -5.01 -13.82
N LYS A 77 -19.93 -3.78 -13.66
CA LYS A 77 -21.37 -3.53 -13.49
C LYS A 77 -22.14 -3.41 -14.81
N VAL A 78 -21.43 -3.30 -15.93
CA VAL A 78 -22.00 -3.06 -17.27
C VAL A 78 -22.01 -4.34 -18.13
N SER A 79 -21.34 -5.41 -17.69
CA SER A 79 -21.43 -6.78 -18.24
C SER A 79 -22.35 -7.66 -17.40
#